data_AF-A0A956X270-F1
#
_entry.id   AF-A0A956X270-F1
#
_cell.length_a   1.000
_cell.length_b   1.000
_cell.length_c   1.000
_cell.angle_alpha   90.00
_cell.angle_beta   90.00
_cell.angle_gamma   90.00
#
_symmetry.space_group_name_H-M   'P 1'
#
loop_
_entity.id
_entity.type
_entity.pdbx_description
1 polymer ?
#
loop_
_entity_poly.entity_id
_entity_poly.type
_entity_poly.pdbx_seq_one_letter_code
_entity_poly.pdbx_strand_id
1 'polypeptide(L)'
;MKMTFKITVIGGVIVFFAVVIAAVFIPKLVWNPDQTIVAHPYTDQEELGRETFYSNGCNYCHTQYVRAEDTAMGDVSDGGNYYFDNPMILGSERTGPDLSYIGRKRSEAWEIEHWKNPREVSPLSIMPSFEFLSDNELNAMASYLFNLGDRVAAEYMILPPEPYANRIDPLTYPAVSPDSNQPQGWSTWEASELQAGKELYVSRCMTCHGCAGNGLGTYAGTLIVTPADFKQEPFRNMPDEQWFWHVSEGVQGTVMPPWKESMSEHERWQVIRYVQQIFARPVERDPDEGDPSGEYAGLTNPVPLTVETLDEGKAIFIRECRVCHGDAGTGHGPYRQGLLPLPPDFSDGSYGTLQDPSYTDADYYWRISEGLPWSAMPSWKLRYSEEDRWKLVQYLRVFFTQTEERPSPPSGQDFLFPEVYQSQAMPETASYERGKQVFLERCAHCHGLAGDGNGWDGQYLNPQPANFHDMAGMQMSQSGQAEHFAKVTFGIEDTAMPTWGEVLPVSERWDVIKFLMGTFMAGKPASESVYGDGAVAANFVTLSQDNWLAEGHVISETQGTDLYGTYCATCHGPEGQGDGPGTKNNASQGPA
;
A
#
# COMPACT_ATOMS: atom_id res chain seq x y z
N MET A 1 -34.47 -54.50 39.58
CA MET A 1 -35.66 -53.65 39.35
C MET A 1 -35.88 -53.57 37.85
N LYS A 2 -36.97 -54.14 37.30
CA LYS A 2 -37.19 -54.14 35.85
C LYS A 2 -37.62 -52.73 35.42
N MET A 3 -36.87 -52.07 34.55
CA MET A 3 -37.30 -50.79 33.96
C MET A 3 -38.57 -51.04 33.16
N THR A 4 -39.69 -50.49 33.63
CA THR A 4 -40.95 -50.52 32.89
C THR A 4 -41.02 -49.31 31.97
N PHE A 5 -41.72 -49.44 30.85
CA PHE A 5 -41.91 -48.36 29.87
C PHE A 5 -42.34 -47.03 30.52
N LYS A 6 -43.22 -47.09 31.54
CA LYS A 6 -43.66 -45.90 32.30
C LYS A 6 -42.51 -45.21 33.04
N ILE A 7 -41.60 -45.96 33.65
CA ILE A 7 -40.45 -45.41 34.37
C ILE A 7 -39.48 -44.73 33.38
N THR A 8 -39.25 -45.35 32.22
CA THR A 8 -38.37 -44.77 31.18
C THR A 8 -38.93 -43.47 30.62
N VAL A 9 -40.24 -43.40 30.32
CA VAL A 9 -40.87 -42.17 29.80
C VAL A 9 -40.86 -41.05 30.84
N ILE A 10 -41.28 -41.33 32.08
CA ILE A 10 -41.32 -40.32 33.15
C ILE A 10 -39.90 -39.84 33.49
N GLY A 11 -38.94 -40.76 33.61
CA GLY A 11 -37.53 -40.41 33.83
C GLY A 11 -36.96 -39.56 32.69
N GLY A 12 -37.26 -39.91 31.44
CA GLY A 12 -36.83 -39.13 30.27
C GLY A 12 -37.39 -37.71 30.26
N VAL A 13 -38.67 -37.53 30.58
CA VAL A 13 -39.30 -36.21 30.68
C VAL A 13 -38.69 -35.38 31.80
N ILE A 14 -38.45 -35.98 32.98
CA ILE A 14 -37.81 -35.28 34.11
C ILE A 14 -36.39 -34.84 33.74
N VAL A 15 -35.60 -35.72 33.13
CA VAL A 15 -34.23 -35.37 32.68
C VAL A 15 -34.28 -34.28 31.62
N PHE A 16 -35.19 -34.36 30.65
CA PHE A 16 -35.37 -33.31 29.63
C PHE A 16 -35.67 -31.95 30.27
N PHE A 17 -36.65 -31.86 31.16
CA PHE A 17 -36.99 -30.59 31.81
C PHE A 17 -35.89 -30.12 32.77
N ALA A 18 -35.20 -31.02 33.47
CA ALA A 18 -34.06 -30.65 34.30
C ALA A 18 -32.93 -30.02 33.45
N VAL A 19 -32.63 -30.61 32.28
CA VAL A 19 -31.66 -30.06 31.33
C VAL A 19 -32.13 -28.73 30.78
N VAL A 20 -33.40 -28.58 30.38
CA VAL A 20 -33.95 -27.31 29.87
C VAL A 20 -33.91 -26.22 30.94
N ILE A 21 -34.27 -26.52 32.19
CA ILE A 21 -34.20 -25.57 33.30
C ILE A 21 -32.74 -25.15 33.52
N ALA A 22 -31.82 -26.10 33.60
CA ALA A 22 -30.42 -25.82 33.85
C ALA A 22 -29.73 -25.08 32.69
N ALA A 23 -30.04 -25.40 31.44
CA ALA A 23 -29.36 -24.86 30.27
C ALA A 23 -30.02 -23.59 29.71
N VAL A 24 -31.32 -23.35 29.96
CA VAL A 24 -32.05 -22.21 29.37
C VAL A 24 -32.53 -21.24 30.45
N PHE A 25 -33.27 -21.73 31.44
CA PHE A 25 -33.95 -20.85 32.40
C PHE A 25 -33.01 -20.30 33.47
N ILE A 26 -32.07 -21.11 33.98
CA ILE A 26 -31.09 -20.63 34.97
C ILE A 26 -30.20 -19.53 34.37
N PRO A 27 -29.52 -19.71 33.21
CA PRO A 27 -28.75 -18.64 32.58
C PRO A 27 -29.57 -17.38 32.36
N LYS A 28 -30.79 -17.48 31.82
CA LYS A 28 -31.66 -16.32 31.61
C LYS A 28 -31.98 -15.53 32.89
N LEU A 29 -32.01 -16.18 34.05
CA LEU A 29 -32.31 -15.54 35.33
C LEU A 29 -31.08 -14.95 36.03
N VAL A 30 -29.89 -15.50 35.78
CA VAL A 30 -28.65 -15.11 36.49
C VAL A 30 -27.67 -14.34 35.63
N TRP A 31 -27.77 -14.47 34.30
CA TRP A 31 -26.89 -13.84 33.32
C TRP A 31 -27.52 -12.53 32.84
N ASN A 32 -27.05 -11.43 33.41
CA ASN A 32 -27.39 -10.08 33.00
C ASN A 32 -26.07 -9.28 32.96
N PRO A 33 -25.30 -9.38 31.87
CA PRO A 33 -24.02 -8.72 31.78
C PRO A 33 -24.21 -7.20 31.78
N ASP A 34 -23.31 -6.49 32.44
CA ASP A 34 -23.28 -5.03 32.37
C ASP A 34 -22.87 -4.60 30.95
N GLN A 35 -23.47 -3.52 30.46
CA GLN A 35 -23.12 -2.94 29.17
C GLN A 35 -21.64 -2.53 29.15
N THR A 36 -20.89 -2.95 28.13
CA THR A 36 -19.51 -2.52 27.92
C THR A 36 -19.45 -1.21 27.13
N ILE A 37 -18.26 -0.59 27.07
CA ILE A 37 -18.06 0.68 26.34
C ILE A 37 -18.25 0.57 24.82
N VAL A 38 -18.10 -0.64 24.26
CA VAL A 38 -18.29 -0.90 22.82
C VAL A 38 -19.76 -1.12 22.46
N ALA A 39 -20.61 -1.43 23.44
CA ALA A 39 -22.04 -1.66 23.22
C ALA A 39 -22.80 -0.34 23.20
N HIS A 40 -23.58 -0.11 22.16
CA HIS A 40 -24.42 1.08 21.98
C HIS A 40 -25.74 0.70 21.29
N PRO A 41 -26.81 1.52 21.42
CA PRO A 41 -28.04 1.29 20.69
C PRO A 41 -27.84 1.51 19.18
N TYR A 42 -28.29 0.57 18.36
CA TYR A 42 -28.22 0.70 16.91
C TYR A 42 -29.14 1.80 16.38
N THR A 43 -28.59 2.59 15.47
CA THR A 43 -29.33 3.53 14.60
C THR A 43 -30.16 2.76 13.57
N ASP A 44 -31.12 3.43 12.94
CA ASP A 44 -31.92 2.82 11.87
C ASP A 44 -31.04 2.30 10.71
N GLN A 45 -29.91 2.95 10.44
CA GLN A 45 -28.95 2.54 9.41
C GLN A 45 -28.16 1.30 9.83
N GLU A 46 -27.72 1.21 11.08
CA GLU A 46 -27.03 0.03 11.61
C GLU A 46 -27.96 -1.17 11.74
N GLU A 47 -29.23 -0.96 12.10
CA GLU A 47 -30.22 -2.04 12.15
C GLU A 47 -30.50 -2.58 10.74
N LEU A 48 -30.62 -1.70 9.73
CA LEU A 48 -30.68 -2.11 8.32
C LEU A 48 -29.41 -2.87 7.91
N GLY A 49 -28.24 -2.40 8.31
CA GLY A 49 -26.96 -3.05 8.03
C GLY A 49 -26.85 -4.44 8.64
N ARG A 50 -27.29 -4.58 9.89
CA ARG A 50 -27.36 -5.85 10.63
C ARG A 50 -28.31 -6.83 9.97
N GLU A 51 -29.50 -6.37 9.57
CA GLU A 51 -30.47 -7.19 8.83
C GLU A 51 -29.91 -7.62 7.47
N THR A 52 -29.27 -6.72 6.75
CA THR A 52 -28.67 -7.00 5.43
C THR A 52 -27.52 -8.00 5.56
N PHE A 53 -26.62 -7.80 6.52
CA PHE A 53 -25.51 -8.72 6.82
C PHE A 53 -26.01 -10.14 7.13
N TYR A 54 -27.06 -10.23 7.95
CA TYR A 54 -27.61 -11.53 8.34
C TYR A 54 -28.40 -12.21 7.22
N SER A 55 -29.29 -11.48 6.54
CA SER A 55 -30.15 -12.04 5.48
C SER A 55 -29.37 -12.54 4.28
N ASN A 56 -28.17 -12.01 4.04
CA ASN A 56 -27.24 -12.45 3.00
C ASN A 56 -26.26 -13.55 3.46
N GLY A 57 -26.40 -14.05 4.70
CA GLY A 57 -25.66 -15.21 5.20
C GLY A 57 -24.20 -14.94 5.52
N CYS A 58 -23.80 -13.68 5.73
CA CYS A 58 -22.41 -13.33 6.05
C CYS A 58 -21.94 -14.00 7.35
N ASN A 59 -22.86 -14.16 8.31
CA ASN A 59 -22.63 -14.85 9.59
C ASN A 59 -22.39 -16.37 9.45
N TYR A 60 -22.61 -16.96 8.26
CA TYR A 60 -22.25 -18.36 8.04
C TYR A 60 -20.74 -18.56 7.91
N CYS A 61 -20.04 -17.59 7.33
CA CYS A 61 -18.59 -17.65 7.12
C CYS A 61 -17.81 -16.80 8.13
N HIS A 62 -18.40 -15.72 8.62
CA HIS A 62 -17.76 -14.76 9.52
C HIS A 62 -18.34 -14.85 10.91
N THR A 63 -17.45 -14.76 11.91
CA THR A 63 -17.87 -14.60 13.31
C THR A 63 -17.89 -13.13 13.71
N GLN A 64 -18.65 -12.83 14.75
CA GLN A 64 -18.66 -11.54 15.44
C GLN A 64 -18.42 -11.78 16.93
N TYR A 65 -17.50 -12.68 17.25
CA TYR A 65 -17.03 -12.92 18.60
C TYR A 65 -15.57 -13.36 18.61
N VAL A 66 -14.76 -12.67 19.41
CA VAL A 66 -13.33 -12.95 19.60
C VAL A 66 -13.16 -13.97 20.72
N ARG A 67 -12.46 -15.07 20.43
CA ARG A 67 -12.14 -16.15 21.36
C ARG A 67 -10.84 -15.83 22.10
N ALA A 68 -10.60 -16.49 23.24
CA ALA A 68 -9.35 -16.35 23.99
C ALA A 68 -8.09 -16.69 23.17
N GLU A 69 -8.23 -17.55 22.17
CA GLU A 69 -7.15 -18.01 21.29
C GLU A 69 -6.94 -17.07 20.09
N ASP A 70 -7.83 -16.11 19.87
CA ASP A 70 -7.79 -15.18 18.75
C ASP A 70 -6.88 -13.99 19.06
N THR A 71 -5.57 -14.24 19.05
CA THR A 71 -4.56 -13.24 19.41
C THR A 71 -4.45 -12.08 18.41
N ALA A 72 -5.18 -12.10 17.29
CA ALA A 72 -5.12 -11.10 16.23
C ALA A 72 -6.45 -10.40 15.91
N MET A 73 -7.53 -10.65 16.67
CA MET A 73 -8.88 -10.17 16.32
C MET A 73 -9.45 -9.09 17.23
N GLY A 74 -8.75 -8.71 18.32
CA GLY A 74 -9.21 -7.72 19.29
C GLY A 74 -9.29 -8.31 20.70
N ASP A 75 -9.96 -7.61 21.62
CA ASP A 75 -10.21 -8.13 22.96
C ASP A 75 -11.22 -9.28 22.93
N VAL A 76 -11.03 -10.27 23.81
CA VAL A 76 -11.94 -11.41 23.95
C VAL A 76 -13.36 -10.90 24.20
N SER A 77 -14.32 -11.44 23.44
CA SER A 77 -15.71 -10.99 23.53
C SER A 77 -16.28 -11.19 24.93
N ASP A 78 -16.82 -10.11 25.49
CA ASP A 78 -17.60 -10.13 26.72
C ASP A 78 -19.09 -10.16 26.39
N GLY A 79 -19.90 -10.76 27.26
CA GLY A 79 -21.35 -10.81 27.08
C GLY A 79 -21.99 -9.41 27.01
N GLY A 80 -21.39 -8.42 27.68
CA GLY A 80 -21.84 -7.03 27.66
C GLY A 80 -21.61 -6.30 26.35
N ASN A 81 -20.79 -6.83 25.43
CA ASN A 81 -20.60 -6.29 24.07
C ASN A 81 -21.89 -6.37 23.23
N TYR A 82 -22.78 -7.32 23.56
CA TYR A 82 -24.00 -7.62 22.84
C TYR A 82 -25.25 -7.19 23.61
N TYR A 83 -25.12 -6.21 24.51
CA TYR A 83 -26.19 -5.78 25.43
C TYR A 83 -27.48 -5.39 24.71
N PHE A 84 -27.37 -4.79 23.51
CA PHE A 84 -28.51 -4.34 22.70
C PHE A 84 -28.96 -5.36 21.64
N ASP A 85 -28.27 -6.50 21.52
CA ASP A 85 -28.55 -7.48 20.47
C ASP A 85 -29.74 -8.36 20.83
N ASN A 86 -30.81 -8.24 20.05
CA ASN A 86 -31.98 -9.10 20.20
C ASN A 86 -32.63 -9.42 18.84
N PRO A 87 -32.54 -10.67 18.33
CA PRO A 87 -31.73 -11.77 18.86
C PRO A 87 -30.23 -11.49 18.71
N MET A 88 -29.43 -12.15 19.55
CA MET A 88 -27.97 -12.17 19.41
C MET A 88 -27.58 -13.05 18.22
N ILE A 89 -26.94 -12.44 17.23
CA ILE A 89 -26.57 -13.08 15.97
C ILE A 89 -25.04 -13.21 15.96
N LEU A 90 -24.56 -14.36 16.44
CA LEU A 90 -23.15 -14.72 16.33
C LEU A 90 -22.94 -15.65 15.14
N GLY A 91 -21.78 -15.55 14.50
CA GLY A 91 -21.45 -16.39 13.36
C GLY A 91 -21.37 -17.89 13.71
N SER A 92 -21.71 -18.74 12.75
CA SER A 92 -21.75 -20.20 12.93
C SER A 92 -20.44 -20.91 12.56
N GLU A 93 -19.68 -20.35 11.61
CA GLU A 93 -18.38 -20.85 11.18
C GLU A 93 -17.38 -19.68 11.05
N ARG A 94 -16.09 -20.00 11.04
CA ARG A 94 -15.01 -19.04 10.81
C ARG A 94 -14.17 -19.47 9.61
N THR A 95 -14.79 -19.46 8.44
CA THR A 95 -14.11 -19.61 7.16
C THR A 95 -13.47 -18.28 6.74
N GLY A 96 -14.18 -17.17 7.00
CA GLY A 96 -13.66 -15.80 6.92
C GLY A 96 -13.20 -15.28 8.29
N PRO A 97 -12.50 -14.14 8.35
CA PRO A 97 -12.06 -13.54 9.61
C PRO A 97 -13.24 -13.15 10.51
N ASP A 98 -12.95 -13.00 11.80
CA ASP A 98 -13.87 -12.37 12.75
C ASP A 98 -14.01 -10.87 12.45
N LEU A 99 -15.24 -10.36 12.55
CA LEU A 99 -15.59 -8.99 12.19
C LEU A 99 -15.92 -8.09 13.39
N SER A 100 -15.78 -8.56 14.63
CA SER A 100 -16.14 -7.79 15.83
C SER A 100 -15.41 -6.45 15.94
N TYR A 101 -14.23 -6.37 15.31
CA TYR A 101 -13.36 -5.20 15.30
C TYR A 101 -12.87 -4.87 13.89
N ILE A 102 -13.65 -5.17 12.84
CA ILE A 102 -13.24 -4.91 11.45
C ILE A 102 -12.96 -3.43 11.18
N GLY A 103 -13.68 -2.54 11.89
CA GLY A 103 -13.44 -1.11 11.86
C GLY A 103 -12.05 -0.66 12.35
N ARG A 104 -11.30 -1.53 13.04
CA ARG A 104 -9.88 -1.28 13.39
C ARG A 104 -8.89 -1.60 12.27
N LYS A 105 -9.34 -2.32 11.24
CA LYS A 105 -8.47 -2.98 10.25
C LYS A 105 -8.59 -2.43 8.84
N ARG A 106 -9.78 -1.97 8.48
CA ARG A 106 -10.14 -1.53 7.12
C ARG A 106 -10.80 -0.15 7.17
N SER A 107 -11.09 0.43 6.01
CA SER A 107 -11.99 1.58 5.87
C SER A 107 -13.35 1.12 5.33
N GLU A 108 -14.42 1.87 5.59
CA GLU A 108 -15.74 1.54 5.05
C GLU A 108 -15.74 1.49 3.52
N ALA A 109 -15.07 2.46 2.88
CA ALA A 109 -14.92 2.48 1.43
C ALA A 109 -14.19 1.22 0.92
N TRP A 110 -13.10 0.81 1.58
CA TRP A 110 -12.42 -0.42 1.22
C TRP A 110 -13.33 -1.64 1.37
N GLU A 111 -14.13 -1.70 2.44
CA GLU A 111 -15.01 -2.85 2.69
C GLU A 111 -16.19 -2.89 1.70
N ILE A 112 -16.72 -1.74 1.31
CA ILE A 112 -17.75 -1.65 0.27
C ILE A 112 -17.21 -2.15 -1.07
N GLU A 113 -16.01 -1.71 -1.47
CA GLU A 113 -15.35 -2.20 -2.69
C GLU A 113 -14.98 -3.70 -2.57
N HIS A 114 -14.55 -4.14 -1.39
CA HIS A 114 -14.33 -5.55 -1.09
C HIS A 114 -15.60 -6.39 -1.29
N TRP A 115 -16.77 -5.90 -0.88
CA TRP A 115 -18.03 -6.61 -1.09
C TRP A 115 -18.45 -6.63 -2.56
N LYS A 116 -18.24 -5.52 -3.29
CA LYS A 116 -18.51 -5.46 -4.74
C LYS A 116 -17.61 -6.44 -5.50
N ASN A 117 -16.30 -6.42 -5.24
CA ASN A 117 -15.35 -7.29 -5.90
C ASN A 117 -14.24 -7.79 -4.95
N PRO A 118 -14.48 -8.90 -4.21
CA PRO A 118 -13.53 -9.37 -3.22
C PRO A 118 -12.16 -9.73 -3.78
N ARG A 119 -12.08 -10.13 -5.05
CA ARG A 119 -10.84 -10.56 -5.72
C ARG A 119 -9.99 -9.38 -6.18
N GLU A 120 -10.55 -8.19 -6.27
CA GLU A 120 -9.80 -6.99 -6.62
C GLU A 120 -8.87 -6.56 -5.49
N VAL A 121 -9.38 -6.60 -4.26
CA VAL A 121 -8.61 -6.24 -3.06
C VAL A 121 -7.97 -7.44 -2.37
N SER A 122 -8.46 -8.65 -2.66
CA SER A 122 -7.93 -9.92 -2.13
C SER A 122 -7.99 -11.02 -3.19
N PRO A 123 -6.98 -11.14 -4.08
CA PRO A 123 -7.02 -12.00 -5.27
C PRO A 123 -7.35 -13.48 -5.05
N LEU A 124 -7.10 -14.00 -3.84
CA LEU A 124 -7.39 -15.40 -3.48
C LEU A 124 -8.68 -15.57 -2.64
N SER A 125 -9.50 -14.53 -2.53
CA SER A 125 -10.71 -14.56 -1.72
C SER A 125 -11.74 -15.56 -2.26
N ILE A 126 -12.25 -16.40 -1.37
CA ILE A 126 -13.39 -17.29 -1.64
C ILE A 126 -14.74 -16.59 -1.40
N MET A 127 -14.74 -15.38 -0.84
CA MET A 127 -15.95 -14.62 -0.54
C MET A 127 -16.75 -14.34 -1.82
N PRO A 128 -18.07 -14.57 -1.86
CA PRO A 128 -18.88 -14.21 -3.03
C PRO A 128 -18.94 -12.68 -3.22
N SER A 129 -19.21 -12.23 -4.44
CA SER A 129 -19.51 -10.81 -4.70
C SER A 129 -20.93 -10.48 -4.23
N PHE A 130 -21.08 -9.30 -3.65
CA PHE A 130 -22.33 -8.70 -3.20
C PHE A 130 -22.65 -7.40 -3.95
N GLU A 131 -22.12 -7.23 -5.17
CA GLU A 131 -22.41 -6.07 -6.03
C GLU A 131 -23.91 -5.91 -6.34
N PHE A 132 -24.71 -6.97 -6.18
CA PHE A 132 -26.16 -6.93 -6.36
C PHE A 132 -26.90 -6.13 -5.27
N LEU A 133 -26.26 -5.84 -4.13
CA LEU A 133 -26.82 -4.98 -3.10
C LEU A 133 -26.75 -3.51 -3.53
N SER A 134 -27.76 -2.73 -3.19
CA SER A 134 -27.76 -1.30 -3.46
C SER A 134 -26.68 -0.58 -2.65
N ASP A 135 -26.22 0.58 -3.12
CA ASP A 135 -25.26 1.39 -2.36
C ASP A 135 -25.78 1.73 -0.96
N ASN A 136 -27.10 1.91 -0.78
CA ASN A 136 -27.67 2.15 0.54
C ASN A 136 -27.52 0.94 1.47
N GLU A 137 -27.74 -0.27 0.96
CA GLU A 137 -27.55 -1.51 1.73
C GLU A 137 -26.07 -1.75 2.07
N LEU A 138 -25.17 -1.52 1.11
CA LEU A 138 -23.72 -1.63 1.34
C LEU A 138 -23.25 -0.60 2.37
N ASN A 139 -23.69 0.66 2.28
CA ASN A 139 -23.37 1.69 3.27
C ASN A 139 -23.98 1.38 4.64
N ALA A 140 -25.18 0.79 4.69
CA ALA A 140 -25.79 0.36 5.95
C ALA A 140 -25.00 -0.80 6.60
N MET A 141 -24.60 -1.81 5.82
CA MET A 141 -23.74 -2.89 6.29
C MET A 141 -22.39 -2.39 6.78
N ALA A 142 -21.78 -1.44 6.07
CA ALA A 142 -20.55 -0.80 6.47
C ALA A 142 -20.75 -0.07 7.80
N SER A 143 -21.77 0.78 7.91
CA SER A 143 -22.14 1.47 9.15
C SER A 143 -22.31 0.48 10.31
N TYR A 144 -23.06 -0.61 10.14
CA TYR A 144 -23.21 -1.64 11.17
C TYR A 144 -21.87 -2.25 11.60
N LEU A 145 -21.07 -2.79 10.67
CA LEU A 145 -19.86 -3.52 11.00
C LEU A 145 -18.72 -2.63 11.52
N PHE A 146 -18.64 -1.42 11.01
CA PHE A 146 -17.63 -0.45 11.42
C PHE A 146 -18.00 0.23 12.71
N ASN A 147 -19.27 0.28 13.06
CA ASN A 147 -19.73 0.57 14.41
C ASN A 147 -19.88 -0.72 15.23
N LEU A 148 -18.95 -1.67 15.08
CA LEU A 148 -18.72 -2.71 16.10
C LEU A 148 -17.39 -2.48 16.81
N GLY A 149 -17.30 -2.95 18.06
CA GLY A 149 -16.06 -2.95 18.82
C GLY A 149 -15.50 -1.54 19.03
N ASP A 150 -14.19 -1.38 18.91
CA ASP A 150 -13.51 -0.13 19.27
C ASP A 150 -13.78 1.04 18.35
N ARG A 151 -14.24 0.88 17.10
CA ARG A 151 -14.49 2.06 16.27
C ARG A 151 -15.71 2.83 16.79
N VAL A 152 -16.70 2.15 17.37
CA VAL A 152 -17.70 2.76 18.26
C VAL A 152 -17.02 3.41 19.45
N ALA A 153 -16.18 2.66 20.17
CA ALA A 153 -15.46 3.20 21.33
C ALA A 153 -14.48 4.33 20.97
N ALA A 154 -14.14 4.50 19.68
CA ALA A 154 -13.22 5.50 19.14
C ALA A 154 -13.98 6.70 18.53
N GLU A 155 -15.16 6.52 17.95
CA GLU A 155 -16.11 7.63 17.79
C GLU A 155 -16.51 8.20 19.16
N TYR A 156 -16.53 7.34 20.18
CA TYR A 156 -16.60 7.72 21.59
C TYR A 156 -15.22 7.80 22.27
N MET A 157 -14.12 8.03 21.53
CA MET A 157 -12.77 8.22 22.12
C MET A 157 -12.92 9.17 23.30
N ILE A 158 -12.75 8.59 24.49
CA ILE A 158 -13.22 9.13 25.76
C ILE A 158 -12.77 10.58 25.84
N LEU A 159 -13.69 11.50 26.19
CA LEU A 159 -13.29 12.87 26.51
C LEU A 159 -12.08 12.80 27.45
N PRO A 160 -10.94 13.42 27.08
CA PRO A 160 -9.70 13.23 27.81
C PRO A 160 -9.94 13.47 29.29
N PRO A 161 -9.46 12.58 30.19
CA PRO A 161 -9.71 12.75 31.62
C PRO A 161 -9.08 14.06 32.12
N GLU A 162 -9.46 14.48 33.31
CA GLU A 162 -9.12 15.80 33.88
C GLU A 162 -7.63 16.25 33.88
N PRO A 163 -6.55 15.44 33.72
CA PRO A 163 -5.23 16.01 33.43
C PRO A 163 -5.00 16.45 31.97
N TYR A 164 -5.84 15.97 31.04
CA TYR A 164 -5.73 16.17 29.61
C TYR A 164 -6.87 17.01 29.01
N ALA A 165 -8.00 17.14 29.72
CA ALA A 165 -9.12 17.97 29.28
C ALA A 165 -8.68 19.42 28.98
N ASN A 166 -9.14 19.97 27.85
CA ASN A 166 -8.86 21.34 27.39
C ASN A 166 -7.37 21.68 27.21
N ARG A 167 -6.51 20.67 27.02
CA ARG A 167 -5.11 20.91 26.67
C ARG A 167 -5.03 21.40 25.23
N ILE A 168 -4.34 22.51 25.05
CA ILE A 168 -4.02 23.10 23.76
C ILE A 168 -2.51 23.15 23.61
N ASP A 169 -2.00 23.16 22.38
CA ASP A 169 -0.57 23.34 22.14
C ASP A 169 -0.12 24.66 22.79
N PRO A 170 0.78 24.64 23.79
CA PRO A 170 1.17 25.84 24.52
C PRO A 170 2.06 26.78 23.70
N LEU A 171 2.57 26.34 22.55
CA LEU A 171 3.45 27.13 21.70
C LEU A 171 2.64 27.93 20.69
N THR A 172 2.83 29.24 20.70
CA THR A 172 2.39 30.12 19.61
C THR A 172 3.44 30.10 18.51
N TYR A 173 3.33 29.15 17.59
CA TYR A 173 4.09 29.18 16.33
C TYR A 173 3.32 30.01 15.30
N PRO A 174 3.98 30.55 14.24
CA PRO A 174 3.25 31.10 13.11
C PRO A 174 2.33 30.01 12.59
N ALA A 175 1.02 30.14 12.81
CA ALA A 175 0.06 29.24 12.19
C ALA A 175 0.22 29.43 10.68
N VAL A 176 0.87 28.46 10.06
CA VAL A 176 0.95 28.35 8.62
C VAL A 176 -0.45 27.97 8.19
N SER A 177 -1.25 29.00 7.88
CA SER A 177 -2.57 28.83 7.30
C SER A 177 -2.39 28.69 5.79
N PRO A 178 -3.14 27.80 5.12
CA PRO A 178 -3.25 27.79 3.67
C PRO A 178 -3.56 29.18 3.08
N ASP A 179 -4.25 30.03 3.86
CA ASP A 179 -4.65 31.39 3.46
C ASP A 179 -3.60 32.48 3.81
N SER A 180 -2.45 32.11 4.38
CA SER A 180 -1.44 33.08 4.79
C SER A 180 -0.51 33.46 3.63
N ASN A 181 -0.41 34.75 3.32
CA ASN A 181 0.60 35.32 2.40
C ASN A 181 2.04 35.25 2.96
N GLN A 182 2.33 34.34 3.91
CA GLN A 182 3.65 34.18 4.50
C GLN A 182 4.45 33.15 3.69
N PRO A 183 5.72 33.41 3.36
CA PRO A 183 6.55 32.43 2.68
C PRO A 183 6.71 31.18 3.56
N GLN A 184 6.42 30.02 2.98
CA GLN A 184 6.39 28.71 3.64
C GLN A 184 7.74 27.99 3.52
N GLY A 185 8.85 28.72 3.66
CA GLY A 185 10.19 28.16 3.44
C GLY A 185 10.78 27.48 4.68
N TRP A 186 12.06 27.10 4.56
CA TRP A 186 12.87 26.53 5.66
C TRP A 186 12.91 27.40 6.91
N SER A 187 12.93 28.72 6.77
CA SER A 187 12.92 29.64 7.92
C SER A 187 11.64 29.53 8.75
N THR A 188 10.48 29.44 8.10
CA THR A 188 9.17 29.25 8.76
C THR A 188 9.07 27.84 9.35
N TRP A 189 9.59 26.84 8.65
CA TRP A 189 9.66 25.45 9.11
C TRP A 189 10.49 25.31 10.40
N GLU A 190 11.68 25.90 10.43
CA GLU A 190 12.56 25.92 11.60
C GLU A 190 11.96 26.74 12.76
N ALA A 191 11.42 27.93 12.48
CA ALA A 191 10.78 28.77 13.49
C ALA A 191 9.54 28.10 14.12
N SER A 192 8.92 27.16 13.41
CA SER A 192 7.77 26.36 13.88
C SER A 192 8.18 25.04 14.55
N GLU A 193 9.49 24.79 14.71
CA GLU A 193 10.07 23.56 15.27
C GLU A 193 9.60 22.26 14.58
N LEU A 194 9.11 22.35 13.35
CA LEU A 194 8.56 21.21 12.62
C LEU A 194 9.65 20.20 12.24
N GLN A 195 10.91 20.64 12.12
CA GLN A 195 12.03 19.73 11.90
C GLN A 195 12.23 18.78 13.09
N ALA A 196 12.16 19.29 14.32
CA ALA A 196 12.24 18.44 15.51
C ALA A 196 11.08 17.45 15.58
N GLY A 197 9.86 17.90 15.25
CA GLY A 197 8.68 17.04 15.13
C GLY A 197 8.85 15.93 14.07
N LYS A 198 9.38 16.27 12.89
CA LYS A 198 9.70 15.30 11.82
C LYS A 198 10.71 14.27 12.30
N GLU A 199 11.79 14.70 12.94
CA GLU A 199 12.83 13.80 13.43
C GLU A 199 12.31 12.84 14.52
N LEU A 200 11.46 13.34 15.42
CA LEU A 200 10.74 12.51 16.39
C LEU A 200 9.81 11.49 15.71
N TYR A 201 9.07 11.92 14.69
CA TYR A 201 8.19 11.04 13.92
C TYR A 201 8.98 9.90 13.25
N VAL A 202 10.06 10.23 12.55
CA VAL A 202 10.90 9.25 11.83
C VAL A 202 11.54 8.25 12.79
N SER A 203 12.00 8.72 13.95
CA SER A 203 12.68 7.87 14.94
C SER A 203 11.73 6.99 15.75
N ARG A 204 10.49 7.45 16.03
CA ARG A 204 9.59 6.79 17.00
C ARG A 204 8.26 6.31 16.44
N CYS A 205 7.73 6.96 15.40
CA CYS A 205 6.36 6.78 14.94
C CYS A 205 6.26 6.09 13.57
N MET A 206 7.18 6.42 12.66
CA MET A 206 7.15 6.03 11.24
C MET A 206 7.11 4.51 11.02
N THR A 207 7.77 3.73 11.89
CA THR A 207 7.79 2.26 11.80
C THR A 207 6.38 1.65 11.83
N CYS A 208 5.45 2.25 12.58
CA CYS A 208 4.05 1.82 12.63
C CYS A 208 3.16 2.67 11.72
N HIS A 209 3.26 4.00 11.79
CA HIS A 209 2.35 4.89 11.09
C HIS A 209 2.69 5.13 9.60
N GLY A 210 3.86 4.69 9.15
CA GLY A 210 4.33 4.80 7.75
C GLY A 210 4.86 6.19 7.41
N CYS A 211 5.71 6.29 6.39
CA CYS A 211 6.22 7.60 5.92
C CYS A 211 5.12 8.50 5.33
N ALA A 212 4.03 7.90 4.83
CA ALA A 212 2.86 8.61 4.30
C ALA A 212 1.76 8.89 5.35
N GLY A 213 2.03 8.60 6.63
CA GLY A 213 1.04 8.75 7.70
C GLY A 213 -0.26 7.98 7.46
N ASN A 214 -0.21 6.89 6.70
CA ASN A 214 -1.35 6.07 6.27
C ASN A 214 -1.57 4.83 7.13
N GLY A 215 -0.83 4.69 8.23
CA GLY A 215 -0.90 3.50 9.08
C GLY A 215 -0.26 2.26 8.47
N LEU A 216 0.46 2.37 7.33
CA LEU A 216 1.09 1.26 6.62
C LEU A 216 2.61 1.28 6.77
N GLY A 217 3.09 1.49 7.99
CA GLY A 217 4.51 1.34 8.33
C GLY A 217 4.99 -0.11 8.17
N THR A 218 6.30 -0.32 8.17
CA THR A 218 6.90 -1.66 7.98
C THR A 218 6.45 -2.67 9.03
N TYR A 219 6.03 -2.22 10.21
CA TYR A 219 5.50 -3.08 11.27
C TYR A 219 3.97 -3.18 11.29
N ALA A 220 3.25 -2.40 10.49
CA ALA A 220 1.77 -2.38 10.52
C ALA A 220 1.14 -3.73 10.10
N GLY A 221 1.77 -4.46 9.17
CA GLY A 221 1.26 -5.74 8.67
C GLY A 221 1.31 -6.91 9.66
N THR A 222 1.94 -6.74 10.83
CA THR A 222 2.08 -7.79 11.86
C THR A 222 1.14 -7.58 13.06
N LEU A 223 0.35 -6.51 13.05
CA LEU A 223 -0.39 -6.05 14.22
C LEU A 223 -1.89 -6.38 14.17
N ILE A 224 -2.46 -6.58 15.36
CA ILE A 224 -3.88 -6.84 15.63
C ILE A 224 -4.76 -5.64 15.23
N VAL A 225 -4.21 -4.43 15.38
CA VAL A 225 -4.85 -3.14 15.13
C VAL A 225 -4.01 -2.36 14.13
N THR A 226 -4.61 -1.92 13.04
CA THR A 226 -3.93 -1.07 12.05
C THR A 226 -3.64 0.28 12.72
N PRO A 227 -2.37 0.75 12.70
CA PRO A 227 -2.04 2.09 13.17
C PRO A 227 -2.88 3.16 12.47
N ALA A 228 -3.10 4.29 13.13
CA ALA A 228 -3.93 5.38 12.61
C ALA A 228 -3.48 5.86 11.22
N ASP A 229 -4.42 5.96 10.28
CA ASP A 229 -4.29 6.76 9.05
C ASP A 229 -4.71 8.19 9.38
N PHE A 230 -3.71 9.07 9.54
CA PHE A 230 -3.92 10.44 9.96
C PHE A 230 -4.65 11.30 8.92
N LYS A 231 -4.78 10.81 7.67
CA LYS A 231 -5.46 11.53 6.59
C LYS A 231 -6.98 11.38 6.64
N GLN A 232 -7.51 10.48 7.48
CA GLN A 232 -8.93 10.17 7.61
C GLN A 232 -9.54 10.77 8.89
N GLU A 233 -10.87 10.82 8.96
CA GLU A 233 -11.57 11.11 10.22
C GLU A 233 -11.39 9.96 11.23
N PRO A 234 -11.36 10.26 12.54
CA PRO A 234 -11.51 11.58 13.16
C PRO A 234 -10.22 12.42 13.19
N PHE A 235 -9.07 11.89 12.76
CA PHE A 235 -7.76 12.53 12.94
C PHE A 235 -7.63 13.90 12.26
N ARG A 236 -8.26 14.09 11.10
CA ARG A 236 -8.30 15.41 10.44
C ARG A 236 -8.88 16.50 11.34
N ASN A 237 -9.95 16.21 12.06
CA ASN A 237 -10.67 17.19 12.88
C ASN A 237 -10.54 16.95 14.39
N MET A 238 -9.65 16.06 14.80
CA MET A 238 -9.41 15.72 16.20
C MET A 238 -8.88 16.94 16.98
N PRO A 239 -9.48 17.27 18.15
CA PRO A 239 -9.00 18.33 19.03
C PRO A 239 -7.61 18.04 19.62
N ASP A 240 -6.87 19.10 19.95
CA ASP A 240 -5.50 19.01 20.47
C ASP A 240 -5.40 18.21 21.77
N GLU A 241 -6.40 18.31 22.64
CA GLU A 241 -6.44 17.57 23.90
C GLU A 241 -6.49 16.06 23.70
N GLN A 242 -7.16 15.60 22.63
CA GLN A 242 -7.24 14.18 22.30
C GLN A 242 -5.92 13.69 21.69
N TRP A 243 -5.34 14.44 20.75
CA TRP A 243 -4.01 14.16 20.23
C TRP A 243 -2.98 14.02 21.36
N PHE A 244 -2.94 15.01 22.24
CA PHE A 244 -2.00 15.04 23.33
C PHE A 244 -2.23 13.89 24.29
N TRP A 245 -3.48 13.58 24.64
CA TRP A 245 -3.81 12.44 25.48
C TRP A 245 -3.34 11.10 24.89
N HIS A 246 -3.67 10.81 23.62
CA HIS A 246 -3.32 9.55 22.98
C HIS A 246 -1.81 9.37 22.79
N VAL A 247 -1.08 10.44 22.44
CA VAL A 247 0.38 10.36 22.39
C VAL A 247 0.95 10.15 23.80
N SER A 248 0.36 10.76 24.83
CA SER A 248 0.84 10.67 26.20
C SER A 248 0.66 9.29 26.83
N GLU A 249 -0.55 8.76 26.75
CA GLU A 249 -0.96 7.51 27.42
C GLU A 249 -0.88 6.30 26.50
N GLY A 250 -0.66 6.51 25.20
CA GLY A 250 -0.87 5.48 24.21
C GLY A 250 -2.36 5.24 23.96
N VAL A 251 -2.68 4.15 23.26
CA VAL A 251 -4.06 3.73 23.03
C VAL A 251 -4.23 2.34 23.63
N GLN A 252 -5.04 2.27 24.69
CA GLN A 252 -5.33 1.02 25.39
C GLN A 252 -5.91 -0.03 24.41
N GLY A 253 -5.51 -1.29 24.55
CA GLY A 253 -5.93 -2.36 23.62
C GLY A 253 -5.18 -2.36 22.28
N THR A 254 -4.18 -1.48 22.11
CA THR A 254 -3.29 -1.43 20.95
C THR A 254 -1.82 -1.55 21.36
N VAL A 255 -0.92 -1.58 20.38
CA VAL A 255 0.53 -1.54 20.63
C VAL A 255 1.10 -0.12 20.75
N MET A 256 0.28 0.92 20.64
CA MET A 256 0.74 2.32 20.75
C MET A 256 1.15 2.60 22.20
N PRO A 257 2.47 2.81 22.47
CA PRO A 257 2.96 2.91 23.83
C PRO A 257 2.68 4.29 24.45
N PRO A 258 2.69 4.42 25.79
CA PRO A 258 2.62 5.70 26.48
C PRO A 258 3.92 6.48 26.31
N TRP A 259 3.95 7.46 25.39
CA TRP A 259 5.18 8.20 25.11
C TRP A 259 5.58 9.16 26.22
N LYS A 260 4.70 9.50 27.17
CA LYS A 260 5.04 10.34 28.33
C LYS A 260 6.20 9.77 29.16
N GLU A 261 6.43 8.47 29.09
CA GLU A 261 7.51 7.77 29.82
C GLU A 261 8.89 7.98 29.18
N SER A 262 8.95 8.38 27.90
CA SER A 262 10.20 8.49 27.13
C SER A 262 10.32 9.78 26.31
N MET A 263 9.32 10.66 26.37
CA MET A 263 9.25 11.96 25.70
C MET A 263 8.78 13.00 26.70
N SER A 264 9.46 14.14 26.69
CA SER A 264 8.99 15.35 27.36
C SER A 264 7.63 15.80 26.81
N GLU A 265 6.94 16.65 27.55
CA GLU A 265 5.72 17.30 27.06
C GLU A 265 5.98 18.11 25.78
N HIS A 266 7.12 18.81 25.71
CA HIS A 266 7.49 19.60 24.55
C HIS A 266 7.71 18.73 23.29
N GLU A 267 8.44 17.63 23.40
CA GLU A 267 8.65 16.68 22.28
C GLU A 267 7.33 16.06 21.80
N ARG A 268 6.39 15.75 22.72
CA ARG A 268 5.07 15.25 22.35
C ARG A 268 4.29 16.27 21.53
N TRP A 269 4.30 17.55 21.91
CA TRP A 269 3.69 18.61 21.11
C TRP A 269 4.37 18.79 19.75
N GLN A 270 5.70 18.73 19.68
CA GLN A 270 6.44 18.82 18.42
C GLN A 270 6.02 17.75 17.41
N VAL A 271 5.92 16.48 17.84
CA VAL A 271 5.52 15.39 16.93
C VAL A 271 4.03 15.48 16.55
N ILE A 272 3.16 15.88 17.48
CA ILE A 272 1.72 16.10 17.21
C ILE A 272 1.57 17.16 16.12
N ARG A 273 2.26 18.30 16.27
CA ARG A 273 2.21 19.39 15.30
C ARG A 273 2.68 18.94 13.93
N TYR A 274 3.80 18.22 13.85
CA TYR A 274 4.28 17.67 12.59
C TYR A 274 3.21 16.78 11.92
N VAL A 275 2.61 15.85 12.67
CA VAL A 275 1.59 14.94 12.15
C VAL A 275 0.34 15.71 11.68
N GLN A 276 -0.11 16.68 12.48
CA GLN A 276 -1.24 17.52 12.12
C GLN A 276 -0.95 18.30 10.83
N GLN A 277 0.21 18.90 10.70
CA GLN A 277 0.55 19.81 9.62
C GLN A 277 0.94 19.13 8.30
N ILE A 278 1.41 17.87 8.36
CA ILE A 278 1.86 17.13 7.17
C ILE A 278 0.83 16.11 6.70
N PHE A 279 0.10 15.47 7.62
CA PHE A 279 -0.81 14.37 7.27
C PHE A 279 -2.28 14.72 7.49
N ALA A 280 -2.64 15.24 8.67
CA ALA A 280 -4.05 15.43 9.02
C ALA A 280 -4.68 16.68 8.38
N ARG A 281 -3.93 17.77 8.36
CA ARG A 281 -4.28 19.10 7.87
C ARG A 281 -3.11 19.64 7.03
N PRO A 282 -2.76 18.96 5.92
CA PRO A 282 -1.64 19.35 5.09
C PRO A 282 -1.83 20.79 4.62
N VAL A 283 -0.81 21.62 4.79
CA VAL A 283 -0.79 22.96 4.19
C VAL A 283 -0.09 22.90 2.86
N GLU A 284 -0.68 23.60 1.88
CA GLU A 284 -0.15 23.66 0.54
C GLU A 284 1.27 24.27 0.53
N ARG A 285 2.09 23.68 -0.33
CA ARG A 285 3.54 23.81 -0.45
C ARG A 285 4.01 25.26 -0.69
N ASP A 286 5.19 25.62 -0.18
CA ASP A 286 6.00 26.71 -0.74
C ASP A 286 6.54 26.33 -2.13
N PRO A 287 6.31 27.14 -3.18
CA PRO A 287 6.97 26.91 -4.46
C PRO A 287 8.51 26.93 -4.39
N ASP A 288 9.11 27.54 -3.37
CA ASP A 288 10.56 27.61 -3.20
C ASP A 288 11.07 26.56 -2.18
N GLU A 289 11.69 25.48 -2.68
CA GLU A 289 12.33 24.45 -1.82
C GLU A 289 13.57 24.98 -1.10
N GLY A 290 14.09 26.14 -1.53
CA GLY A 290 15.32 26.72 -1.06
C GLY A 290 16.59 26.01 -1.54
N ASP A 291 17.71 26.63 -1.19
CA ASP A 291 19.07 26.14 -1.46
C ASP A 291 19.71 25.57 -0.18
N PRO A 292 20.64 24.61 -0.29
CA PRO A 292 21.38 24.07 0.84
C PRO A 292 22.10 25.18 1.59
N SER A 293 21.96 25.17 2.91
CA SER A 293 22.51 26.20 3.80
C SER A 293 23.34 25.58 4.93
N GLY A 294 24.04 26.43 5.70
CA GLY A 294 24.80 26.00 6.87
C GLY A 294 25.91 25.00 6.51
N GLU A 295 25.92 23.85 7.19
CA GLU A 295 26.94 22.80 6.99
C GLU A 295 26.83 22.06 5.64
N TYR A 296 25.69 22.19 4.96
CA TYR A 296 25.45 21.53 3.68
C TYR A 296 25.93 22.35 2.47
N ALA A 297 26.07 23.67 2.63
CA ALA A 297 26.36 24.57 1.53
C ALA A 297 27.72 24.24 0.87
N GLY A 298 27.68 23.89 -0.42
CA GLY A 298 28.87 23.61 -1.22
C GLY A 298 29.54 22.26 -0.94
N LEU A 299 28.87 21.34 -0.25
CA LEU A 299 29.35 19.96 -0.13
C LEU A 299 29.40 19.27 -1.50
N THR A 300 30.40 18.42 -1.66
CA THR A 300 30.57 17.53 -2.82
C THR A 300 30.67 16.11 -2.34
N ASN A 301 30.18 15.16 -3.13
CA ASN A 301 30.16 13.75 -2.77
C ASN A 301 31.58 13.20 -2.60
N PRO A 302 31.99 12.77 -1.39
CA PRO A 302 33.33 12.25 -1.14
C PRO A 302 33.47 10.76 -1.49
N VAL A 303 32.35 10.07 -1.72
CA VAL A 303 32.34 8.64 -2.04
C VAL A 303 32.75 8.46 -3.50
N PRO A 304 33.68 7.53 -3.82
CA PRO A 304 34.02 7.23 -5.21
C PRO A 304 32.79 6.76 -6.00
N LEU A 305 32.65 7.17 -7.25
CA LEU A 305 31.59 6.69 -8.15
C LEU A 305 32.01 5.34 -8.77
N THR A 306 31.49 4.24 -8.23
CA THR A 306 31.74 2.87 -8.74
C THR A 306 30.42 2.10 -8.89
N VAL A 307 30.44 0.99 -9.62
CA VAL A 307 29.27 0.10 -9.73
C VAL A 307 28.82 -0.42 -8.36
N GLU A 308 29.78 -0.73 -7.47
CA GLU A 308 29.51 -1.20 -6.10
C GLU A 308 28.78 -0.13 -5.27
N THR A 309 29.25 1.13 -5.28
CA THR A 309 28.61 2.20 -4.51
C THR A 309 27.24 2.57 -5.06
N LEU A 310 27.04 2.46 -6.38
CA LEU A 310 25.74 2.63 -7.01
C LEU A 310 24.74 1.54 -6.61
N ASP A 311 25.18 0.27 -6.55
CA ASP A 311 24.32 -0.84 -6.15
C ASP A 311 23.92 -0.76 -4.66
N GLU A 312 24.84 -0.33 -3.80
CA GLU A 312 24.54 -0.03 -2.40
C GLU A 312 23.52 1.12 -2.26
N GLY A 313 23.67 2.19 -3.04
CA GLY A 313 22.71 3.29 -3.10
C GLY A 313 21.33 2.86 -3.62
N LYS A 314 21.30 2.02 -4.65
CA LYS A 314 20.10 1.40 -5.22
C LYS A 314 19.35 0.57 -4.18
N ALA A 315 20.04 -0.23 -3.38
CA ALA A 315 19.42 -1.03 -2.33
C ALA A 315 18.70 -0.15 -1.29
N ILE A 316 19.26 1.02 -0.96
CA ILE A 316 18.59 2.01 -0.10
C ILE A 316 17.35 2.58 -0.79
N PHE A 317 17.47 2.99 -2.06
CA PHE A 317 16.34 3.55 -2.81
C PHE A 317 15.16 2.58 -2.90
N ILE A 318 15.41 1.31 -3.22
CA ILE A 318 14.36 0.30 -3.36
C ILE A 318 13.65 0.06 -2.03
N ARG A 319 14.41 0.01 -0.93
CA ARG A 319 13.87 -0.26 0.41
C ARG A 319 13.05 0.91 0.95
N GLU A 320 13.48 2.14 0.71
CA GLU A 320 12.97 3.31 1.44
C GLU A 320 12.23 4.33 0.56
N CYS A 321 12.69 4.53 -0.68
CA CYS A 321 12.27 5.65 -1.52
C CYS A 321 11.23 5.24 -2.56
N ARG A 322 11.36 4.03 -3.14
CA ARG A 322 10.50 3.48 -4.20
C ARG A 322 9.01 3.56 -3.86
N VAL A 323 8.66 3.39 -2.59
CA VAL A 323 7.26 3.37 -2.14
C VAL A 323 6.51 4.67 -2.46
N CYS A 324 7.21 5.81 -2.50
CA CYS A 324 6.65 7.11 -2.88
C CYS A 324 7.11 7.53 -4.28
N HIS A 325 8.39 7.34 -4.60
CA HIS A 325 8.99 7.83 -5.84
C HIS A 325 8.77 6.91 -7.05
N GLY A 326 8.30 5.68 -6.85
CA GLY A 326 8.22 4.66 -7.90
C GLY A 326 9.59 4.01 -8.17
N ASP A 327 9.60 2.89 -8.89
CA ASP A 327 10.82 2.20 -9.34
C ASP A 327 11.60 2.99 -10.39
N ALA A 328 10.92 3.84 -11.15
CA ALA A 328 11.54 4.73 -12.14
C ALA A 328 11.88 6.13 -11.61
N GLY A 329 11.58 6.44 -10.33
CA GLY A 329 11.83 7.77 -9.77
C GLY A 329 10.88 8.88 -10.27
N THR A 330 9.78 8.52 -10.94
CA THR A 330 8.83 9.45 -11.58
C THR A 330 7.71 9.95 -10.64
N GLY A 331 7.78 9.63 -9.34
CA GLY A 331 6.78 10.07 -8.35
C GLY A 331 5.47 9.28 -8.40
N HIS A 332 5.46 8.14 -9.10
CA HIS A 332 4.29 7.26 -9.27
C HIS A 332 4.27 6.08 -8.28
N GLY A 333 4.90 6.20 -7.12
CA GLY A 333 4.92 5.14 -6.11
C GLY A 333 3.54 4.87 -5.49
N PRO A 334 3.31 3.64 -4.98
CA PRO A 334 2.00 3.22 -4.47
C PRO A 334 1.50 4.05 -3.27
N TYR A 335 2.37 4.70 -2.50
CA TYR A 335 1.97 5.50 -1.33
C TYR A 335 1.78 6.99 -1.65
N ARG A 336 1.82 7.39 -2.93
CA ARG A 336 1.67 8.80 -3.32
C ARG A 336 0.27 9.37 -3.01
N GLN A 337 -0.74 8.52 -2.91
CA GLN A 337 -2.13 8.96 -2.81
C GLN A 337 -2.38 9.76 -1.52
N GLY A 338 -2.90 10.97 -1.67
CA GLY A 338 -3.21 11.86 -0.54
C GLY A 338 -2.00 12.58 0.05
N LEU A 339 -0.81 12.45 -0.55
CA LEU A 339 0.34 13.28 -0.19
C LEU A 339 0.22 14.67 -0.82
N LEU A 340 0.53 15.69 -0.04
CA LEU A 340 0.63 17.08 -0.49
C LEU A 340 1.93 17.67 0.08
N PRO A 341 2.88 18.10 -0.79
CA PRO A 341 2.91 17.90 -2.24
C PRO A 341 3.06 16.43 -2.64
N LEU A 342 2.77 16.12 -3.90
CA LEU A 342 3.11 14.82 -4.49
C LEU A 342 4.64 14.69 -4.62
N PRO A 343 5.19 13.45 -4.57
CA PRO A 343 6.60 13.21 -4.90
C PRO A 343 6.94 13.74 -6.30
N PRO A 344 8.14 14.33 -6.49
CA PRO A 344 8.55 14.86 -7.78
C PRO A 344 8.82 13.75 -8.80
N ASP A 345 8.77 14.14 -10.08
CA ASP A 345 9.25 13.35 -11.20
C ASP A 345 10.72 13.71 -11.47
N PHE A 346 11.65 12.78 -11.23
CA PHE A 346 13.08 13.05 -11.47
C PHE A 346 13.48 13.04 -12.95
N SER A 347 12.59 12.60 -13.84
CA SER A 347 12.85 12.51 -15.29
C SER A 347 12.52 13.82 -16.05
N ASP A 348 11.83 14.77 -15.42
CA ASP A 348 11.38 16.01 -16.05
C ASP A 348 12.47 17.10 -16.15
N GLY A 349 13.65 16.85 -15.57
CA GLY A 349 14.79 17.76 -15.53
C GLY A 349 14.70 18.88 -14.47
N SER A 350 13.65 18.91 -13.64
CA SER A 350 13.47 19.93 -12.58
C SER A 350 14.52 19.85 -11.47
N TYR A 351 15.14 18.67 -11.30
CA TYR A 351 16.28 18.44 -10.40
C TYR A 351 17.62 18.42 -11.15
N GLY A 352 17.69 19.07 -12.31
CA GLY A 352 18.88 19.17 -13.14
C GLY A 352 19.04 18.00 -14.11
N THR A 353 19.98 18.17 -15.04
CA THR A 353 20.39 17.20 -16.07
C THR A 353 21.89 17.31 -16.33
N LEU A 354 22.49 16.40 -17.10
CA LEU A 354 23.88 16.50 -17.58
C LEU A 354 24.14 17.83 -18.32
N GLN A 355 23.13 18.40 -18.98
CA GLN A 355 23.22 19.67 -19.71
C GLN A 355 22.89 20.89 -18.84
N ASP A 356 22.21 20.69 -17.71
CA ASP A 356 21.85 21.70 -16.71
C ASP A 356 22.18 21.20 -15.30
N PRO A 357 23.45 21.28 -14.88
CA PRO A 357 23.90 20.81 -13.57
C PRO A 357 23.61 21.85 -12.46
N SER A 358 22.51 22.61 -12.57
CA SER A 358 22.09 23.60 -11.58
C SER A 358 21.83 22.99 -10.21
N TYR A 359 21.45 21.71 -10.15
CA TYR A 359 21.36 20.91 -8.93
C TYR A 359 22.68 20.19 -8.63
N THR A 360 23.31 20.59 -7.53
CA THR A 360 24.61 20.10 -7.06
C THR A 360 24.48 18.91 -6.11
N ASP A 361 25.59 18.23 -5.82
CA ASP A 361 25.65 17.17 -4.80
C ASP A 361 25.04 17.60 -3.46
N ALA A 362 25.33 18.84 -3.03
CA ALA A 362 24.78 19.42 -1.81
C ALA A 362 23.25 19.49 -1.83
N ASP A 363 22.64 19.79 -2.98
CA ASP A 363 21.19 19.91 -3.11
C ASP A 363 20.46 18.60 -2.84
N TYR A 364 20.96 17.51 -3.42
CA TYR A 364 20.41 16.16 -3.21
C TYR A 364 20.70 15.69 -1.78
N TYR A 365 21.95 15.83 -1.34
CA TYR A 365 22.38 15.32 -0.05
C TYR A 365 21.63 15.99 1.10
N TRP A 366 21.43 17.31 1.05
CA TRP A 366 20.67 18.05 2.03
C TRP A 366 19.21 17.60 2.10
N ARG A 367 18.52 17.49 0.95
CA ARG A 367 17.12 17.04 0.87
C ARG A 367 16.94 15.61 1.39
N ILE A 368 17.88 14.71 1.09
CA ILE A 368 17.88 13.35 1.66
C ILE A 368 18.12 13.40 3.17
N SER A 369 19.06 14.22 3.60
CA SER A 369 19.49 14.30 4.99
C SER A 369 18.39 14.81 5.91
N GLU A 370 17.79 15.94 5.56
CA GLU A 370 16.81 16.65 6.39
C GLU A 370 15.36 16.28 6.04
N GLY A 371 15.13 15.72 4.85
CA GLY A 371 13.81 15.63 4.23
C GLY A 371 13.33 17.00 3.75
N LEU A 372 12.38 17.03 2.82
CA LEU A 372 11.82 18.28 2.31
C LEU A 372 10.78 18.87 3.30
N PRO A 373 10.85 20.18 3.66
CA PRO A 373 9.83 20.86 4.47
C PRO A 373 8.45 20.78 3.84
N TRP A 374 7.41 20.83 4.66
CA TRP A 374 6.01 20.80 4.20
C TRP A 374 5.65 19.59 3.34
N SER A 375 6.41 18.52 3.46
CA SER A 375 6.17 17.27 2.75
C SER A 375 6.29 16.08 3.70
N ALA A 376 5.78 14.94 3.25
CA ALA A 376 5.95 13.66 3.91
C ALA A 376 7.37 13.09 3.83
N MET A 377 8.32 13.75 3.14
CA MET A 377 9.67 13.23 2.94
C MET A 377 10.42 13.12 4.28
N PRO A 378 10.83 11.90 4.69
CA PRO A 378 11.53 11.68 5.96
C PRO A 378 12.93 12.31 6.00
N SER A 379 13.43 12.50 7.22
CA SER A 379 14.83 12.85 7.50
C SER A 379 15.68 11.59 7.57
N TRP A 380 16.38 11.24 6.49
CA TRP A 380 17.09 9.96 6.39
C TRP A 380 18.40 9.92 7.18
N LYS A 381 18.91 11.08 7.64
CA LYS A 381 20.10 11.16 8.52
C LYS A 381 19.96 10.39 9.83
N LEU A 382 18.71 10.12 10.25
CA LEU A 382 18.41 9.38 11.46
C LEU A 382 18.54 7.86 11.31
N ARG A 383 18.58 7.35 10.07
CA ARG A 383 18.62 5.91 9.77
C ARG A 383 19.86 5.49 9.00
N TYR A 384 20.41 6.39 8.20
CA TYR A 384 21.52 6.11 7.29
C TYR A 384 22.73 6.95 7.62
N SER A 385 23.91 6.35 7.49
CA SER A 385 25.17 7.07 7.66
C SER A 385 25.32 8.18 6.60
N GLU A 386 26.28 9.08 6.80
CA GLU A 386 26.65 10.05 5.77
C GLU A 386 27.10 9.36 4.48
N GLU A 387 27.93 8.32 4.59
CA GLU A 387 28.41 7.54 3.45
C GLU A 387 27.25 6.89 2.66
N ASP A 388 26.29 6.28 3.36
CA ASP A 388 25.12 5.65 2.74
C ASP A 388 24.22 6.66 2.01
N ARG A 389 24.02 7.85 2.60
CA ARG A 389 23.27 8.92 1.95
C ARG A 389 24.00 9.45 0.72
N TRP A 390 25.33 9.54 0.75
CA TRP A 390 26.12 9.91 -0.42
C TRP A 390 26.06 8.86 -1.54
N LYS A 391 26.02 7.56 -1.21
CA LYS A 391 25.79 6.48 -2.19
C LYS A 391 24.40 6.60 -2.84
N LEU A 392 23.37 6.91 -2.04
CA LEU A 392 22.03 7.18 -2.55
C LEU A 392 22.02 8.38 -3.51
N VAL A 393 22.72 9.48 -3.19
CA VAL A 393 22.87 10.64 -4.09
C VAL A 393 23.46 10.22 -5.44
N GLN A 394 24.52 9.41 -5.46
CA GLN A 394 25.09 8.92 -6.73
C GLN A 394 24.06 8.14 -7.55
N TYR A 395 23.32 7.23 -6.90
CA TYR A 395 22.30 6.44 -7.58
C TYR A 395 21.24 7.31 -8.26
N LEU A 396 20.71 8.33 -7.56
CA LEU A 396 19.72 9.26 -8.12
C LEU A 396 20.30 10.05 -9.30
N ARG A 397 21.52 10.57 -9.14
CA ARG A 397 22.21 11.40 -10.13
C ARG A 397 22.57 10.63 -11.41
N VAL A 398 22.86 9.34 -11.30
CA VAL A 398 23.21 8.50 -12.47
C VAL A 398 21.97 7.98 -13.18
N PHE A 399 20.99 7.43 -12.44
CA PHE A 399 19.91 6.63 -13.06
C PHE A 399 18.61 7.37 -13.31
N PHE A 400 18.33 8.45 -12.58
CA PHE A 400 17.06 9.19 -12.72
C PHE A 400 17.26 10.59 -13.29
N THR A 401 18.01 11.45 -12.60
CA THR A 401 18.21 12.83 -13.07
C THR A 401 19.29 12.96 -14.12
N GLN A 402 20.14 11.92 -14.25
CA GLN A 402 21.23 11.86 -15.21
C GLN A 402 22.04 13.16 -15.19
N THR A 403 22.51 13.56 -14.01
CA THR A 403 23.43 14.69 -13.77
C THR A 403 24.89 14.24 -13.69
N GLU A 404 25.12 12.93 -13.57
CA GLU A 404 26.45 12.29 -13.61
C GLU A 404 26.50 11.19 -14.67
N GLU A 405 27.69 10.96 -15.23
CA GLU A 405 27.89 9.86 -16.17
C GLU A 405 27.99 8.52 -15.43
N ARG A 406 27.32 7.50 -16.00
CA ARG A 406 27.38 6.13 -15.50
C ARG A 406 28.81 5.56 -15.61
N PRO A 407 29.38 4.97 -14.54
CA PRO A 407 30.67 4.30 -14.61
C PRO A 407 30.59 3.07 -15.52
N SER A 408 31.66 2.77 -16.25
CA SER A 408 31.70 1.52 -17.04
C SER A 408 31.97 0.32 -16.13
N PRO A 409 31.24 -0.81 -16.28
CA PRO A 409 31.54 -2.01 -15.54
C PRO A 409 32.92 -2.57 -15.92
N PRO A 410 33.62 -3.28 -15.01
CA PRO A 410 34.90 -3.90 -15.32
C PRO A 410 34.80 -4.86 -16.52
N SER A 411 35.77 -4.77 -17.44
CA SER A 411 35.79 -5.60 -18.66
C SER A 411 35.69 -7.11 -18.35
N GLY A 412 34.71 -7.79 -18.96
CA GLY A 412 34.54 -9.24 -18.89
C GLY A 412 33.67 -9.78 -17.74
N GLN A 413 32.94 -8.92 -17.03
CA GLN A 413 31.96 -9.34 -16.01
C GLN A 413 30.53 -9.07 -16.50
N ASP A 414 29.95 -10.05 -17.19
CA ASP A 414 28.52 -10.06 -17.46
C ASP A 414 27.80 -10.54 -16.20
N PHE A 415 27.07 -9.65 -15.52
CA PHE A 415 26.20 -9.88 -14.36
C PHE A 415 26.61 -11.05 -13.43
N LEU A 416 27.30 -10.74 -12.33
CA LEU A 416 27.71 -11.75 -11.35
C LEU A 416 26.58 -12.09 -10.39
N PHE A 417 26.37 -13.39 -10.14
CA PHE A 417 25.36 -13.86 -9.18
C PHE A 417 25.81 -15.14 -8.47
N PRO A 418 25.28 -15.44 -7.27
CA PRO A 418 25.75 -16.56 -6.45
C PRO A 418 25.66 -17.92 -7.16
N GLU A 419 26.67 -18.78 -6.98
CA GLU A 419 26.76 -20.11 -7.63
C GLU A 419 25.53 -21.00 -7.40
N VAL A 420 24.87 -20.84 -6.25
CA VAL A 420 23.63 -21.57 -5.92
C VAL A 420 22.50 -21.31 -6.93
N TYR A 421 22.48 -20.15 -7.59
CA TYR A 421 21.49 -19.82 -8.61
C TYR A 421 21.84 -20.43 -9.97
N GLN A 422 23.12 -20.66 -10.28
CA GLN A 422 23.56 -21.21 -11.58
C GLN A 422 23.02 -22.62 -11.86
N SER A 423 22.77 -23.39 -10.80
CA SER A 423 22.22 -24.74 -10.88
C SER A 423 20.69 -24.79 -10.90
N GLN A 424 20.01 -23.65 -10.70
CA GLN A 424 18.56 -23.61 -10.68
C GLN A 424 17.98 -23.93 -12.06
N ALA A 425 16.80 -24.53 -12.07
CA ALA A 425 16.05 -24.82 -13.28
C ALA A 425 14.60 -24.42 -13.08
N MET A 426 13.95 -23.98 -14.15
CA MET A 426 12.54 -23.63 -14.12
C MET A 426 11.69 -24.84 -13.67
N PRO A 427 10.91 -24.72 -12.58
CA PRO A 427 10.04 -25.80 -12.15
C PRO A 427 8.94 -26.08 -13.19
N GLU A 428 8.52 -27.35 -13.31
CA GLU A 428 7.40 -27.73 -14.18
C GLU A 428 6.09 -27.03 -13.78
N THR A 429 5.96 -26.63 -12.51
CA THR A 429 4.81 -25.91 -11.95
C THR A 429 4.76 -24.43 -12.33
N ALA A 430 5.80 -23.90 -13.00
CA ALA A 430 5.80 -22.52 -13.47
C ALA A 430 4.64 -22.30 -14.46
N SER A 431 3.85 -21.26 -14.26
CA SER A 431 2.68 -20.92 -15.07
C SER A 431 2.98 -19.76 -15.99
N TYR A 432 2.62 -19.94 -17.26
CA TYR A 432 2.73 -18.88 -18.26
C TYR A 432 1.74 -17.73 -17.97
N GLU A 433 0.48 -18.03 -17.67
CA GLU A 433 -0.55 -17.00 -17.43
C GLU A 433 -0.29 -16.19 -16.15
N ARG A 434 0.18 -16.82 -15.07
CA ARG A 434 0.59 -16.06 -13.87
C ARG A 434 1.79 -15.18 -14.17
N GLY A 435 2.74 -15.69 -14.95
CA GLY A 435 3.94 -14.95 -15.36
C GLY A 435 3.62 -13.72 -16.19
N LYS A 436 2.63 -13.85 -17.08
CA LYS A 436 2.08 -12.75 -17.88
C LYS A 436 1.45 -11.68 -17.00
N GLN A 437 0.64 -12.05 -16.01
CA GLN A 437 0.06 -11.09 -15.05
C GLN A 437 1.18 -10.34 -14.32
N VAL A 438 2.16 -11.06 -13.78
CA VAL A 438 3.32 -10.46 -13.11
C VAL A 438 4.06 -9.50 -14.05
N PHE A 439 4.31 -9.87 -15.31
CA PHE A 439 4.98 -9.00 -16.27
C PHE A 439 4.19 -7.71 -16.54
N LEU A 440 2.89 -7.83 -16.81
CA LEU A 440 2.03 -6.69 -17.12
C LEU A 440 1.93 -5.72 -15.94
N GLU A 441 1.84 -6.24 -14.71
CA GLU A 441 1.68 -5.43 -13.51
C GLU A 441 2.99 -4.81 -13.01
N ARG A 442 4.13 -5.49 -13.22
CA ARG A 442 5.40 -5.17 -12.52
C ARG A 442 6.56 -4.83 -13.44
N CYS A 443 6.54 -5.25 -14.70
CA CYS A 443 7.71 -5.17 -15.58
C CYS A 443 7.46 -4.33 -16.83
N ALA A 444 6.24 -4.34 -17.36
CA ALA A 444 5.90 -3.74 -18.65
C ALA A 444 6.05 -2.21 -18.70
N HIS A 445 5.88 -1.50 -17.57
CA HIS A 445 6.07 -0.05 -17.52
C HIS A 445 7.52 0.37 -17.84
N CYS A 446 8.50 -0.49 -17.53
CA CYS A 446 9.91 -0.31 -17.93
C CYS A 446 10.21 -1.02 -19.26
N HIS A 447 9.89 -2.32 -19.36
CA HIS A 447 10.32 -3.16 -20.50
C HIS A 447 9.43 -3.05 -21.75
N GLY A 448 8.32 -2.32 -21.67
CA GLY A 448 7.30 -2.23 -22.71
C GLY A 448 6.35 -3.43 -22.73
N LEU A 449 5.09 -3.22 -23.12
CA LEU A 449 4.13 -4.30 -23.34
C LEU A 449 4.62 -5.27 -24.43
N ALA A 450 5.39 -4.76 -25.39
CA ALA A 450 6.02 -5.53 -26.44
C ALA A 450 7.34 -6.20 -26.00
N GLY A 451 7.87 -5.92 -24.81
CA GLY A 451 9.17 -6.45 -24.37
C GLY A 451 10.36 -5.89 -25.14
N ASP A 452 10.22 -4.70 -25.74
CA ASP A 452 11.19 -4.03 -26.60
C ASP A 452 12.08 -3.01 -25.86
N GLY A 453 11.91 -2.87 -24.55
CA GLY A 453 12.65 -1.93 -23.72
C GLY A 453 12.09 -0.51 -23.71
N ASN A 454 11.00 -0.25 -24.46
CA ASN A 454 10.41 1.09 -24.64
C ASN A 454 9.15 1.30 -23.78
N GLY A 455 9.17 0.83 -22.53
CA GLY A 455 8.10 1.14 -21.59
C GLY A 455 8.03 2.64 -21.25
N TRP A 456 6.87 3.11 -20.76
CA TRP A 456 6.67 4.54 -20.45
C TRP A 456 7.76 5.10 -19.54
N ASP A 457 8.29 4.29 -18.62
CA ASP A 457 9.28 4.70 -17.61
C ASP A 457 10.68 4.36 -18.13
N GLY A 458 10.79 3.24 -18.85
CA GLY A 458 12.06 2.71 -19.35
C GLY A 458 12.78 3.67 -20.31
N GLN A 459 12.02 4.47 -21.07
CA GLN A 459 12.58 5.41 -22.03
C GLN A 459 13.46 6.50 -21.40
N TYR A 460 13.25 6.81 -20.11
CA TYR A 460 13.99 7.85 -19.37
C TYR A 460 15.13 7.29 -18.51
N LEU A 461 15.32 5.97 -18.49
CA LEU A 461 16.38 5.33 -17.69
C LEU A 461 17.68 5.21 -18.49
N ASN A 462 18.79 5.29 -17.78
CA ASN A 462 20.13 5.10 -18.35
C ASN A 462 20.90 4.00 -17.59
N PRO A 463 21.11 2.80 -18.15
CA PRO A 463 20.75 2.40 -19.50
C PRO A 463 19.24 2.14 -19.62
N GLN A 464 18.76 2.16 -20.86
CA GLN A 464 17.40 1.70 -21.15
C GLN A 464 17.24 0.21 -20.82
N PRO A 465 16.04 -0.23 -20.42
CA PRO A 465 15.74 -1.64 -20.21
C PRO A 465 16.04 -2.49 -21.44
N ALA A 466 16.41 -3.75 -21.22
CA ALA A 466 16.76 -4.66 -22.30
C ALA A 466 15.58 -4.91 -23.25
N ASN A 467 15.87 -4.90 -24.56
CA ASN A 467 14.98 -5.41 -25.59
C ASN A 467 15.08 -6.94 -25.64
N PHE A 468 14.05 -7.64 -25.21
CA PHE A 468 14.07 -9.11 -25.14
C PHE A 468 14.05 -9.77 -26.53
N HIS A 469 13.65 -9.05 -27.59
CA HIS A 469 13.72 -9.56 -28.97
C HIS A 469 15.14 -9.66 -29.50
N ASP A 470 16.08 -8.91 -28.94
CA ASP A 470 17.51 -9.07 -29.28
C ASP A 470 18.04 -10.44 -28.82
N MET A 471 17.31 -11.09 -27.92
CA MET A 471 17.59 -12.45 -27.44
C MET A 471 16.77 -13.51 -28.17
N ALA A 472 16.04 -13.16 -29.23
CA ALA A 472 15.21 -14.09 -29.98
C ALA A 472 16.05 -15.21 -30.61
N GLY A 473 15.61 -16.45 -30.40
CA GLY A 473 16.30 -17.65 -30.91
C GLY A 473 17.56 -18.04 -30.12
N MET A 474 17.91 -17.32 -29.05
CA MET A 474 18.93 -17.80 -28.10
C MET A 474 18.42 -19.05 -27.37
N GLN A 475 19.32 -20.01 -27.12
CA GLN A 475 18.94 -21.29 -26.52
C GLN A 475 18.41 -21.10 -25.09
N MET A 476 17.27 -21.73 -24.79
CA MET A 476 16.72 -21.86 -23.44
C MET A 476 17.53 -22.85 -22.58
N SER A 477 18.85 -22.66 -22.47
CA SER A 477 19.68 -23.49 -21.60
C SER A 477 19.27 -23.29 -20.14
N GLN A 478 19.54 -24.30 -19.31
CA GLN A 478 19.36 -24.18 -17.85
C GLN A 478 20.15 -22.99 -17.30
N SER A 479 21.36 -22.74 -17.81
CA SER A 479 22.18 -21.60 -17.41
C SER A 479 21.52 -20.26 -17.76
N GLY A 480 20.90 -20.14 -18.94
CA GLY A 480 20.18 -18.93 -19.33
C GLY A 480 18.93 -18.69 -18.47
N GLN A 481 18.20 -19.74 -18.12
CA GLN A 481 17.06 -19.66 -17.19
C GLN A 481 17.50 -19.20 -15.80
N ALA A 482 18.58 -19.80 -15.28
CA ALA A 482 19.18 -19.46 -14.00
C ALA A 482 19.63 -17.98 -13.94
N GLU A 483 20.28 -17.51 -15.00
CA GLU A 483 20.73 -16.12 -15.10
C GLU A 483 19.56 -15.14 -15.10
N HIS A 484 18.52 -15.37 -15.92
CA HIS A 484 17.34 -14.50 -15.94
C HIS A 484 16.61 -14.49 -14.60
N PHE A 485 16.50 -15.66 -13.96
CA PHE A 485 15.94 -15.76 -12.62
C PHE A 485 16.76 -14.98 -11.59
N ALA A 486 18.10 -15.02 -11.69
CA ALA A 486 18.98 -14.22 -10.84
C ALA A 486 18.83 -12.71 -11.11
N LYS A 487 18.73 -12.27 -12.37
CA LYS A 487 18.49 -10.86 -12.75
C LYS A 487 17.17 -10.34 -12.18
N VAL A 488 16.09 -11.11 -12.24
CA VAL A 488 14.83 -10.71 -11.59
C VAL A 488 14.96 -10.69 -10.07
N THR A 489 15.70 -11.64 -9.50
CA THR A 489 15.87 -11.74 -8.05
C THR A 489 16.66 -10.60 -7.45
N PHE A 490 17.81 -10.28 -8.05
CA PHE A 490 18.80 -9.33 -7.52
C PHE A 490 18.78 -7.99 -8.24
N GLY A 491 17.94 -7.82 -9.27
CA GLY A 491 18.13 -6.74 -10.23
C GLY A 491 19.38 -6.97 -11.08
N ILE A 492 19.77 -5.95 -11.84
CA ILE A 492 21.03 -5.95 -12.59
C ILE A 492 21.89 -4.81 -12.04
N GLU A 493 23.11 -5.13 -11.63
CA GLU A 493 24.12 -4.14 -11.23
C GLU A 493 24.28 -3.07 -12.31
N ASP A 494 24.55 -1.83 -11.90
CA ASP A 494 24.78 -0.73 -12.84
C ASP A 494 23.57 -0.42 -13.75
N THR A 495 22.37 -0.75 -13.29
CA THR A 495 21.09 -0.39 -13.92
C THR A 495 20.04 -0.02 -12.86
N ALA A 496 18.97 0.64 -13.29
CA ALA A 496 17.81 0.90 -12.45
C ALA A 496 16.93 -0.34 -12.17
N MET A 497 17.21 -1.51 -12.77
CA MET A 497 16.36 -2.70 -12.62
C MET A 497 16.31 -3.17 -11.16
N PRO A 498 15.15 -3.10 -10.46
CA PRO A 498 15.09 -3.32 -9.03
C PRO A 498 15.23 -4.80 -8.63
N THR A 499 15.51 -5.04 -7.34
CA THR A 499 15.57 -6.34 -6.69
C THR A 499 14.16 -6.88 -6.42
N TRP A 500 13.61 -7.73 -7.29
CA TRP A 500 12.28 -8.30 -7.07
C TRP A 500 12.26 -9.46 -6.07
N GLY A 501 13.43 -9.97 -5.66
CA GLY A 501 13.52 -11.09 -4.71
C GLY A 501 12.88 -10.83 -3.35
N GLU A 502 12.78 -9.55 -2.94
CA GLU A 502 12.16 -9.12 -1.69
C GLU A 502 10.64 -8.94 -1.78
N VAL A 503 10.11 -8.80 -3.01
CA VAL A 503 8.71 -8.46 -3.26
C VAL A 503 7.95 -9.62 -3.89
N LEU A 504 8.58 -10.35 -4.82
CA LEU A 504 7.97 -11.45 -5.55
C LEU A 504 8.36 -12.81 -4.96
N PRO A 505 7.38 -13.68 -4.63
CA PRO A 505 7.63 -15.07 -4.32
C PRO A 505 8.46 -15.77 -5.40
N VAL A 506 9.21 -16.79 -5.00
CA VAL A 506 10.05 -17.58 -5.92
C VAL A 506 9.23 -18.14 -7.09
N SER A 507 7.99 -18.57 -6.84
CA SER A 507 7.09 -19.08 -7.88
C SER A 507 6.75 -18.03 -8.94
N GLU A 508 6.42 -16.81 -8.52
CA GLU A 508 6.07 -15.73 -9.43
C GLU A 508 7.27 -15.26 -10.26
N ARG A 509 8.46 -15.27 -9.65
CA ARG A 509 9.71 -15.02 -10.39
C ARG A 509 9.94 -16.07 -11.48
N TRP A 510 9.71 -17.36 -11.20
CA TRP A 510 9.78 -18.38 -12.24
C TRP A 510 8.68 -18.26 -13.29
N ASP A 511 7.47 -17.91 -12.87
CA ASP A 511 6.34 -17.69 -13.75
C ASP A 511 6.67 -16.57 -14.76
N VAL A 512 7.19 -15.42 -14.31
CA VAL A 512 7.56 -14.31 -15.21
C VAL A 512 8.71 -14.68 -16.14
N ILE A 513 9.71 -15.45 -15.70
CA ILE A 513 10.75 -15.97 -16.61
C ILE A 513 10.15 -16.87 -17.68
N LYS A 514 9.20 -17.74 -17.32
CA LYS A 514 8.49 -18.59 -18.29
C LYS A 514 7.76 -17.76 -19.34
N PHE A 515 7.07 -16.70 -18.92
CA PHE A 515 6.38 -15.78 -19.81
C PHE A 515 7.35 -15.02 -20.73
N LEU A 516 8.39 -14.38 -20.17
CA LEU A 516 9.39 -13.61 -20.93
C LEU A 516 10.05 -14.45 -22.02
N MET A 517 10.55 -15.63 -21.65
CA MET A 517 11.23 -16.53 -22.57
C MET A 517 10.28 -17.09 -23.63
N GLY A 518 9.06 -17.47 -23.23
CA GLY A 518 8.07 -18.03 -24.15
C GLY A 518 7.50 -17.01 -25.13
N THR A 519 7.42 -15.73 -24.74
CA THR A 519 6.75 -14.68 -25.52
C THR A 519 7.73 -13.90 -26.39
N PHE A 520 8.81 -13.39 -25.79
CA PHE A 520 9.70 -12.44 -26.48
C PHE A 520 10.94 -13.12 -27.07
N MET A 521 11.42 -14.20 -26.45
CA MET A 521 12.67 -14.86 -26.85
C MET A 521 12.45 -16.06 -27.80
N ALA A 522 11.22 -16.54 -27.95
CA ALA A 522 10.87 -17.64 -28.85
C ALA A 522 10.66 -17.23 -30.34
N GLY A 523 10.60 -15.92 -30.66
CA GLY A 523 10.44 -15.30 -32.01
C GLY A 523 8.97 -15.18 -32.48
N LYS A 524 8.48 -14.28 -33.37
CA LYS A 524 8.96 -13.12 -34.18
C LYS A 524 8.36 -11.78 -33.63
N PRO A 525 8.87 -10.59 -34.05
CA PRO A 525 8.44 -9.27 -33.56
C PRO A 525 6.96 -8.95 -33.82
N ALA A 526 6.34 -8.19 -32.93
CA ALA A 526 4.92 -7.76 -32.98
C ALA A 526 4.61 -6.67 -34.02
N SER A 527 5.50 -6.38 -34.98
CA SER A 527 5.33 -5.30 -35.95
C SER A 527 4.41 -5.63 -37.12
N GLU A 528 3.89 -6.86 -37.21
CA GLU A 528 2.81 -7.24 -38.14
C GLU A 528 1.46 -7.21 -37.41
N SER A 529 0.39 -6.80 -38.10
CA SER A 529 -0.98 -6.83 -37.57
C SER A 529 -1.28 -8.21 -36.95
N VAL A 530 -1.63 -8.19 -35.67
CA VAL A 530 -2.05 -9.36 -34.87
C VAL A 530 -3.32 -10.03 -35.43
N TYR A 531 -4.04 -9.31 -36.29
CA TYR A 531 -5.23 -9.73 -37.00
C TYR A 531 -4.89 -9.91 -38.49
N GLY A 532 -4.26 -11.03 -38.82
CA GLY A 532 -4.40 -11.62 -40.16
C GLY A 532 -5.59 -12.59 -40.15
N ASP A 533 -6.29 -12.76 -41.27
CA ASP A 533 -7.38 -13.74 -41.52
C ASP A 533 -8.42 -13.97 -40.38
N GLY A 534 -8.54 -13.06 -39.41
CA GLY A 534 -9.38 -13.19 -38.23
C GLY A 534 -8.84 -14.12 -37.11
N ALA A 535 -7.55 -14.50 -37.13
CA ALA A 535 -6.95 -15.36 -36.11
C ALA A 535 -5.72 -14.69 -35.45
N VAL A 536 -5.72 -14.65 -34.11
CA VAL A 536 -4.54 -14.23 -33.35
C VAL A 536 -3.52 -15.37 -33.36
N ALA A 537 -2.29 -15.09 -33.80
CA ALA A 537 -1.26 -16.11 -33.81
C ALA A 537 -0.90 -16.55 -32.38
N ALA A 538 -0.53 -17.83 -32.21
CA ALA A 538 -0.35 -18.49 -30.91
C ALA A 538 0.78 -17.89 -30.03
N ASN A 539 1.52 -16.92 -30.53
CA ASN A 539 2.65 -16.24 -29.91
C ASN A 539 2.34 -14.78 -29.49
N PHE A 540 1.08 -14.35 -29.52
CA PHE A 540 0.67 -13.02 -29.07
C PHE A 540 -0.04 -13.03 -27.72
N VAL A 541 0.19 -11.97 -26.95
CA VAL A 541 -0.41 -11.75 -25.63
C VAL A 541 -1.86 -11.26 -25.81
N THR A 542 -2.83 -12.17 -25.83
CA THR A 542 -4.25 -11.79 -25.71
C THR A 542 -4.61 -11.68 -24.23
N LEU A 543 -5.26 -10.59 -23.79
CA LEU A 543 -5.96 -10.61 -22.51
C LEU A 543 -6.93 -11.78 -22.57
N SER A 544 -6.72 -12.74 -21.65
CA SER A 544 -7.16 -14.13 -21.71
C SER A 544 -8.43 -14.37 -22.51
N GLN A 545 -8.26 -14.69 -23.80
CA GLN A 545 -9.37 -15.10 -24.66
C GLN A 545 -10.13 -16.27 -24.02
N ASP A 546 -9.42 -17.14 -23.32
CA ASP A 546 -9.99 -18.30 -22.65
C ASP A 546 -10.88 -17.94 -21.45
N ASN A 547 -10.52 -16.94 -20.62
CA ASN A 547 -11.39 -16.52 -19.51
C ASN A 547 -12.61 -15.73 -20.04
N TRP A 548 -12.40 -14.85 -21.02
CA TRP A 548 -13.47 -14.04 -21.60
C TRP A 548 -14.54 -14.90 -22.29
N LEU A 549 -14.11 -15.93 -23.03
CA LEU A 549 -15.01 -16.90 -23.64
C LEU A 549 -15.63 -17.87 -22.62
N ALA A 550 -14.91 -18.26 -21.57
CA ALA A 550 -15.43 -19.12 -20.51
C ALA A 550 -16.55 -18.45 -19.69
N GLU A 551 -16.53 -17.12 -19.59
CA GLU A 551 -17.57 -16.30 -18.96
C GLU A 551 -18.78 -16.04 -19.89
N GLY A 552 -18.76 -16.56 -21.11
CA GLY A 552 -19.86 -16.47 -22.07
C GLY A 552 -19.90 -15.19 -22.89
N HIS A 553 -18.83 -14.38 -22.86
CA HIS A 553 -18.71 -13.18 -23.68
C HIS A 553 -18.32 -13.53 -25.13
N VAL A 554 -18.63 -12.63 -26.07
CA VAL A 554 -18.30 -12.77 -27.49
C VAL A 554 -17.29 -11.68 -27.86
N ILE A 555 -16.15 -12.05 -28.44
CA ILE A 555 -15.21 -11.08 -29.00
C ILE A 555 -15.75 -10.63 -30.36
N SER A 556 -16.08 -9.35 -30.49
CA SER A 556 -16.66 -8.76 -31.71
C SER A 556 -15.81 -7.59 -32.18
N GLU A 557 -15.41 -7.63 -33.45
CA GLU A 557 -14.70 -6.53 -34.11
C GLU A 557 -15.53 -5.23 -34.08
N THR A 558 -16.87 -5.35 -34.15
CA THR A 558 -17.78 -4.20 -34.07
C THR A 558 -17.79 -3.60 -32.67
N GLN A 559 -17.86 -4.43 -31.62
CA GLN A 559 -17.75 -3.92 -30.24
C GLN A 559 -16.34 -3.40 -29.93
N GLY A 560 -15.30 -4.03 -30.44
CA GLY A 560 -13.93 -3.55 -30.32
C GLY A 560 -13.76 -2.17 -30.96
N THR A 561 -14.36 -1.94 -32.12
CA THR A 561 -14.37 -0.64 -32.79
C THR A 561 -15.10 0.42 -31.95
N ASP A 562 -16.25 0.08 -31.36
CA ASP A 562 -17.01 1.00 -30.51
C ASP A 562 -16.27 1.32 -29.20
N LEU A 563 -15.69 0.31 -28.55
CA LEU A 563 -14.87 0.46 -27.35
C LEU A 563 -13.63 1.31 -27.64
N TYR A 564 -12.94 1.03 -28.75
CA TYR A 564 -11.79 1.80 -29.19
C TYR A 564 -12.16 3.26 -29.46
N GLY A 565 -13.26 3.51 -30.18
CA GLY A 565 -13.78 4.85 -30.42
C GLY A 565 -14.14 5.60 -29.13
N THR A 566 -14.67 4.89 -28.14
CA THR A 566 -15.13 5.45 -26.86
C THR A 566 -13.99 5.76 -25.90
N TYR A 567 -13.04 4.82 -25.76
CA TYR A 567 -12.05 4.84 -24.68
C TYR A 567 -10.62 5.11 -25.18
N CYS A 568 -10.30 4.85 -26.44
CA CYS A 568 -8.93 4.83 -26.93
C CYS A 568 -8.65 5.91 -27.98
N ALA A 569 -9.61 6.22 -28.86
CA ALA A 569 -9.43 7.12 -30.00
C ALA A 569 -9.08 8.56 -29.61
N THR A 570 -9.44 8.97 -28.40
CA THR A 570 -9.05 10.28 -27.86
C THR A 570 -7.53 10.43 -27.77
N CYS A 571 -6.80 9.36 -27.44
CA CYS A 571 -5.34 9.37 -27.35
C CYS A 571 -4.70 8.84 -28.64
N HIS A 572 -5.17 7.71 -29.15
CA HIS A 572 -4.52 7.04 -30.27
C HIS A 572 -5.03 7.49 -31.66
N GLY A 573 -5.99 8.40 -31.70
CA GLY A 573 -6.65 8.79 -32.94
C GLY A 573 -7.67 7.73 -33.40
N PRO A 574 -8.62 8.10 -34.27
CA PRO A 574 -9.66 7.19 -34.74
C PRO A 574 -9.12 5.98 -35.51
N GLU A 575 -7.89 6.06 -36.02
CA GLU A 575 -7.21 4.98 -36.76
C GLU A 575 -5.97 4.41 -36.05
N GLY A 576 -5.69 4.78 -34.79
CA GLY A 576 -4.55 4.21 -34.03
C GLY A 576 -3.19 4.78 -34.40
N GLN A 577 -3.16 5.97 -35.00
CA GLN A 577 -1.93 6.62 -35.45
C GLN A 577 -1.20 7.40 -34.34
N GLY A 578 -1.75 7.42 -33.12
CA GLY A 578 -1.15 8.14 -31.99
C GLY A 578 -1.31 9.67 -32.08
N ASP A 579 -2.31 10.16 -32.84
CA ASP A 579 -2.53 11.58 -33.14
C ASP A 579 -3.87 12.10 -32.59
N GLY A 580 -4.46 11.37 -31.63
CA GLY A 580 -5.77 11.68 -31.07
C GLY A 580 -5.81 13.05 -30.40
N PRO A 581 -6.98 13.70 -30.31
CA PRO A 581 -7.12 15.06 -29.78
C PRO A 581 -6.58 15.26 -28.35
N GLY A 582 -6.51 14.20 -27.54
CA GLY A 582 -5.91 14.18 -26.20
C GLY A 582 -4.38 14.25 -26.17
N THR A 583 -3.68 13.92 -27.26
CA THR A 583 -2.21 13.98 -27.33
C THR A 583 -1.66 15.40 -27.25
N LYS A 584 -2.45 16.41 -27.64
CA LYS A 584 -2.06 17.82 -27.59
C LYS A 584 -2.13 18.43 -26.19
N ASN A 585 -2.83 17.79 -25.26
CA ASN A 585 -3.05 18.28 -23.89
C ASN A 585 -2.47 17.36 -22.80
N ASN A 586 -1.70 16.33 -23.19
CA ASN A 586 -1.07 15.42 -22.23
C ASN A 586 0.28 15.99 -21.78
N ALA A 587 0.43 16.21 -20.47
CA ALA A 587 1.64 16.76 -19.87
C ALA A 587 2.85 15.83 -19.98
N SER A 588 2.66 14.54 -20.25
CA SER A 588 3.73 13.54 -20.21
C SER A 588 4.62 13.46 -21.45
N GLN A 589 4.26 14.09 -22.59
CA GLN A 589 4.97 14.00 -23.89
C GLN A 589 5.37 12.58 -24.39
N GLY A 590 5.05 11.51 -23.66
CA GLY A 590 5.34 10.13 -24.04
C GLY A 590 4.40 9.62 -25.14
N PRO A 591 4.82 8.57 -25.88
CA PRO A 591 3.92 7.89 -26.80
C PRO A 591 2.71 7.32 -26.04
N ALA A 592 1.52 7.50 -26.63
CA ALA A 592 0.25 7.00 -26.09
C ALA A 592 0.18 5.48 -26.05
#